data_AF-A0A9X5XM05-F1
#
_entry.id   AF-A0A9X5XM05-F1
#
_cell.length_a   1.000
_cell.length_b   1.000
_cell.length_c   1.000
_cell.angle_alpha   90.00
_cell.angle_beta   90.00
_cell.angle_gamma   90.00
#
_symmetry.space_group_name_H-M   'P 1'
#
loop_
_entity.id
_entity.type
_entity.pdbx_description
1 polymer ?
#
loop_
_entity_poly.entity_id
_entity_poly.type
_entity_poly.pdbx_seq_one_letter_code
_entity_poly.pdbx_strand_id
1 'polypeptide(L)'
;VGNAYTASSLDSPAPEDDGGEGSLADRLGYEDTALEGVEYRESLKPLLAKLPPRERRIIMLRFFANMTQSQIGEEVGISQMHVSRLLTRTLAQLREGLISD
;
A
#
# COMPACT_ATOMS: atom_id res chain seq x y z
N VAL A 1 -15.62 15.63 -43.13
CA VAL A 1 -14.38 15.29 -42.40
C VAL A 1 -14.41 16.03 -41.08
N GLY A 2 -14.62 15.47 -39.90
CA GLY A 2 -15.00 14.13 -39.47
C GLY A 2 -15.36 14.25 -37.98
N ASN A 3 -16.64 14.03 -37.65
CA ASN A 3 -17.08 13.76 -36.29
C ASN A 3 -17.05 12.23 -36.13
N ALA A 4 -16.37 11.73 -35.11
CA ALA A 4 -16.48 10.33 -34.69
C ALA A 4 -16.48 10.26 -33.17
N TYR A 5 -17.63 10.60 -32.61
CA TYR A 5 -18.09 10.10 -31.33
C TYR A 5 -18.73 8.74 -31.62
N THR A 6 -18.10 7.65 -31.19
CA THR A 6 -18.75 6.34 -31.10
C THR A 6 -18.46 5.75 -29.74
N ALA A 7 -19.38 6.04 -28.82
CA ALA A 7 -19.61 5.23 -27.64
C ALA A 7 -20.17 3.87 -28.09
N SER A 8 -19.49 2.79 -27.72
CA SER A 8 -19.96 1.42 -27.81
C SER A 8 -19.10 0.60 -26.84
N SER A 9 -19.60 -0.19 -25.91
CA SER A 9 -20.93 -0.44 -25.37
C SER A 9 -20.67 -1.06 -23.99
N LEU A 10 -21.51 -0.75 -23.01
CA LEU A 10 -21.39 -1.08 -21.59
C LEU A 10 -21.95 -2.47 -21.23
N ASP A 11 -21.99 -3.40 -22.19
CA ASP A 11 -22.63 -4.70 -21.97
C ASP A 11 -22.03 -5.80 -22.86
N SER A 12 -21.20 -6.65 -22.27
CA SER A 12 -20.98 -8.06 -22.64
C SER A 12 -20.18 -8.76 -21.53
N PRO A 13 -20.76 -9.75 -20.83
CA PRO A 13 -20.15 -10.37 -19.66
C PRO A 13 -19.32 -11.60 -20.02
N ALA A 14 -18.22 -11.82 -19.31
CA ALA A 14 -17.60 -13.14 -19.13
C ALA A 14 -16.59 -13.11 -17.98
N PRO A 15 -16.41 -14.23 -17.26
CA PRO A 15 -17.37 -14.95 -16.44
C PRO A 15 -17.08 -14.72 -14.95
N GLU A 16 -18.09 -14.82 -14.10
CA GLU A 16 -17.90 -15.01 -12.67
C GLU A 16 -17.37 -16.44 -12.44
N ASP A 17 -16.15 -16.59 -11.92
CA ASP A 17 -15.91 -17.51 -10.80
C ASP A 17 -14.59 -17.19 -10.05
N ASP A 18 -14.75 -17.16 -8.74
CA ASP A 18 -13.79 -17.35 -7.66
C ASP A 18 -12.63 -16.36 -7.41
N GLY A 19 -12.85 -15.52 -6.38
CA GLY A 19 -11.93 -15.47 -5.25
C GLY A 19 -10.54 -14.89 -5.50
N GLY A 20 -10.44 -13.56 -5.58
CA GLY A 20 -9.15 -12.90 -5.50
C GLY A 20 -9.31 -11.41 -5.26
N GLU A 21 -9.38 -11.02 -3.99
CA GLU A 21 -9.21 -9.64 -3.55
C GLU A 21 -7.93 -9.07 -4.17
N GLY A 22 -8.09 -8.34 -5.28
CA GLY A 22 -7.02 -7.62 -5.95
C GLY A 22 -6.35 -6.72 -4.94
N SER A 23 -5.13 -7.10 -4.54
CA SER A 23 -4.43 -6.43 -3.47
C SER A 23 -4.19 -4.98 -3.89
N LEU A 24 -4.40 -4.06 -2.95
CA LEU A 24 -4.19 -2.61 -3.10
C LEU A 24 -2.83 -2.23 -3.72
N ALA A 25 -1.86 -3.16 -3.76
CA ALA A 25 -0.58 -3.00 -4.43
C ALA A 25 -0.70 -2.76 -5.95
N ASP A 26 -1.73 -3.26 -6.62
CA ASP A 26 -1.89 -3.11 -8.09
C ASP A 26 -2.37 -1.71 -8.51
N ARG A 27 -2.68 -0.82 -7.56
CA ARG A 27 -3.15 0.55 -7.83
C ARG A 27 -2.10 1.63 -7.58
N LEU A 28 -0.90 1.28 -7.13
CA LEU A 28 0.22 2.21 -7.01
C LEU A 28 0.96 2.25 -8.36
N GLY A 29 0.34 2.98 -9.29
CA GLY A 29 0.78 3.17 -10.66
C GLY A 29 2.19 3.74 -10.77
N TYR A 30 2.83 3.33 -11.85
CA TYR A 30 4.11 3.80 -12.36
C TYR A 30 4.01 5.28 -12.78
N GLU A 31 4.66 6.17 -12.04
CA GLU A 31 5.10 7.50 -12.51
C GLU A 31 6.56 7.72 -12.05
N ASP A 32 7.30 8.57 -12.77
CA ASP A 32 8.77 8.58 -12.91
C ASP A 32 9.57 8.62 -11.58
N THR A 33 10.12 7.46 -11.19
CA THR A 33 10.31 7.06 -9.78
C THR A 33 11.63 7.50 -9.14
N ALA A 34 12.56 8.09 -9.90
CA ALA A 34 13.95 8.27 -9.46
C ALA A 34 14.20 9.60 -8.72
N LEU A 35 13.61 10.70 -9.18
CA LEU A 35 13.76 12.03 -8.56
C LEU A 35 12.69 12.26 -7.49
N GLU A 36 11.42 11.95 -7.78
CA GLU A 36 10.34 11.94 -6.78
C GLU A 36 10.64 10.95 -5.63
N GLY A 37 11.22 9.79 -5.94
CA GLY A 37 11.56 8.79 -4.93
C GLY A 37 12.58 9.26 -3.88
N VAL A 38 13.44 10.24 -4.19
CA VAL A 38 14.39 10.81 -3.21
C VAL A 38 13.69 11.80 -2.29
N GLU A 39 12.86 12.69 -2.83
CA GLU A 39 12.07 13.64 -2.04
C GLU A 39 11.09 12.91 -1.12
N TYR A 40 10.36 11.92 -1.63
CA TYR A 40 9.49 11.08 -0.82
C TYR A 40 10.25 10.30 0.26
N ARG A 41 11.48 9.84 -0.02
CA ARG A 41 12.30 9.15 0.98
C ARG A 41 12.76 10.08 2.11
N GLU A 42 13.18 11.30 1.81
CA GLU A 42 13.58 12.27 2.83
C GLU A 42 12.37 12.71 3.68
N SER A 43 11.21 12.95 3.07
CA SER A 43 9.97 13.30 3.79
C SER A 43 9.40 12.14 4.61
N LEU A 44 9.63 10.88 4.20
CA LEU A 44 9.15 9.71 4.93
C LEU A 44 9.98 9.40 6.20
N LYS A 45 11.29 9.69 6.22
CA LYS A 45 12.16 9.46 7.39
C LYS A 45 11.63 10.07 8.70
N PRO A 46 11.28 11.37 8.77
CA PRO A 46 10.77 11.96 10.01
C PRO A 46 9.42 11.36 10.41
N LEU A 47 8.57 10.98 9.46
CA LEU A 47 7.30 10.32 9.75
C LEU A 47 7.50 8.92 10.34
N LEU A 48 8.41 8.12 9.78
CA LEU A 48 8.80 6.81 10.34
C LEU A 48 9.43 6.94 11.73
N ALA A 49 10.18 8.00 11.99
CA ALA A 49 10.79 8.26 13.29
C ALA A 49 9.75 8.57 14.39
N LYS A 50 8.61 9.17 14.02
CA LYS A 50 7.49 9.48 14.92
C LYS A 50 6.59 8.28 15.23
N LEU A 51 6.69 7.19 14.46
CA LEU A 51 5.88 6.00 14.69
C LEU A 51 6.15 5.37 16.07
N PRO A 52 5.11 4.81 16.72
CA PRO A 52 5.30 3.96 17.88
C PRO A 52 6.33 2.86 17.59
N PRO A 53 7.22 2.50 18.54
CA PRO A 53 8.31 1.54 18.30
C PRO A 53 7.84 0.21 17.71
N ARG A 54 6.66 -0.26 18.15
CA ARG A 54 6.04 -1.49 17.66
C ARG A 54 5.63 -1.39 16.19
N GLU A 55 4.99 -0.30 15.79
CA GLU A 55 4.55 -0.07 14.41
C GLU A 55 5.76 0.10 13.49
N ARG A 56 6.78 0.85 13.92
CA ARG A 56 8.05 0.97 13.20
C ARG A 56 8.72 -0.39 13.00
N ARG A 57 8.76 -1.25 14.02
CA ARG A 57 9.31 -2.61 13.89
C ARG A 57 8.50 -3.45 12.89
N ILE A 58 7.16 -3.39 12.95
CA ILE A 58 6.29 -4.10 12.01
C ILE A 58 6.53 -3.65 10.56
N ILE A 59 6.72 -2.34 10.32
CA ILE A 59 7.09 -1.80 9.00
C ILE A 59 8.45 -2.34 8.55
N MET A 60 9.46 -2.34 9.42
CA MET A 60 10.79 -2.87 9.10
C MET A 60 10.73 -4.34 8.71
N LEU A 61 10.05 -5.17 9.51
CA LEU A 61 9.89 -6.60 9.21
C LEU A 61 9.13 -6.83 7.90
N ARG A 62 8.10 -6.03 7.63
CA ARG A 62 7.28 -6.18 6.42
C ARG A 62 8.02 -5.80 5.15
N PHE A 63 8.66 -4.63 5.12
CA PHE A 63 9.15 -4.03 3.88
C PHE A 63 10.66 -4.16 3.68
N PHE A 64 11.44 -4.42 4.74
CA PHE A 64 12.90 -4.59 4.64
C PHE A 64 13.32 -6.04 4.88
N ALA A 65 12.66 -6.74 5.81
CA ALA A 65 12.92 -8.17 6.04
C ALA A 65 12.02 -9.09 5.20
N ASN A 66 11.10 -8.54 4.39
CA ASN A 66 10.18 -9.28 3.52
C ASN A 66 9.35 -10.36 4.22
N MET A 67 9.06 -10.18 5.52
CA MET A 67 8.27 -11.14 6.27
C MET A 67 6.78 -11.06 5.91
N THR A 68 6.09 -12.19 5.92
CA THR A 68 4.62 -12.24 5.81
C THR A 68 3.98 -11.71 7.10
N GLN A 69 2.72 -11.30 7.04
CA GLN A 69 2.02 -10.81 8.23
C GLN A 69 1.86 -11.90 9.31
N SER A 70 1.78 -13.17 8.92
CA SER A 70 1.80 -14.31 9.85
C SER A 70 3.14 -14.45 10.56
N GLN A 71 4.24 -14.45 9.80
CA GLN A 71 5.60 -14.50 10.36
C GLN A 71 5.88 -13.30 11.28
N ILE A 72 5.40 -12.11 10.92
CA ILE A 72 5.50 -10.92 11.78
C ILE A 72 4.68 -11.12 13.05
N GLY A 73 3.49 -11.69 12.95
CA GLY A 73 2.63 -11.99 14.09
C GLY A 73 3.29 -12.92 15.10
N GLU A 74 3.92 -13.98 14.59
CA GLU A 74 4.75 -14.91 15.38
C GLU A 74 5.92 -14.17 16.06
N GLU A 75 6.67 -13.37 15.31
CA GLU A 75 7.83 -12.60 15.80
C GLU A 75 7.47 -11.56 16.87
N VAL A 76 6.32 -10.91 16.77
CA VAL A 76 5.90 -9.82 17.68
C VAL A 76 4.79 -10.20 18.67
N GLY A 77 4.42 -11.49 18.71
CA GLY A 77 3.46 -12.06 19.66
C GLY A 77 2.00 -11.59 19.50
N ILE A 78 1.53 -11.38 18.27
CA ILE A 78 0.12 -11.03 17.97
C ILE A 78 -0.40 -11.79 16.75
N SER A 79 -1.72 -11.85 16.57
CA SER A 79 -2.29 -12.50 15.40
C SER A 79 -1.95 -11.77 14.10
N GLN A 80 -1.88 -12.52 12.99
CA GLN A 80 -1.74 -11.97 11.63
C GLN A 80 -2.77 -10.87 11.35
N MET A 81 -4.02 -11.07 11.79
CA MET A 81 -5.07 -10.08 11.60
C MET A 81 -4.81 -8.79 12.39
N HIS A 82 -4.23 -8.87 13.59
CA HIS A 82 -3.81 -7.69 14.32
C HIS A 82 -2.65 -6.98 13.60
N VAL A 83 -1.67 -7.72 13.07
CA VAL A 83 -0.58 -7.14 12.25
C VAL A 83 -1.15 -6.41 11.03
N SER A 84 -2.10 -7.02 10.32
CA SER A 84 -2.77 -6.41 9.17
C SER A 84 -3.43 -5.08 9.53
N ARG A 85 -4.24 -5.05 10.61
CA ARG A 85 -4.88 -3.81 11.07
C ARG A 85 -3.87 -2.72 11.44
N LEU A 86 -2.78 -3.09 12.10
CA LEU A 86 -1.69 -2.14 12.43
C LEU A 86 -1.03 -1.59 11.17
N LEU A 87 -0.70 -2.45 10.20
CA LEU A 87 -0.11 -2.02 8.93
C LEU A 87 -1.03 -1.05 8.18
N THR A 88 -2.32 -1.39 8.03
CA THR A 88 -3.29 -0.52 7.35
C THR A 88 -3.37 0.86 8.00
N ARG A 89 -3.51 0.92 9.34
CA ARG A 89 -3.56 2.19 10.07
C ARG A 89 -2.26 2.98 9.95
N THR A 90 -1.12 2.30 10.10
CA THR A 90 0.22 2.94 10.04
C THR A 90 0.46 3.54 8.65
N LEU A 91 0.14 2.79 7.59
CA LEU A 91 0.31 3.26 6.21
C LEU A 91 -0.63 4.42 5.88
N ALA A 92 -1.87 4.41 6.39
CA ALA A 92 -2.78 5.55 6.25
C ALA A 92 -2.22 6.81 6.93
N GLN A 93 -1.69 6.69 8.15
CA GLN A 93 -1.06 7.81 8.87
C GLN A 93 0.17 8.34 8.14
N LEU A 94 1.03 7.46 7.62
CA LEU A 94 2.20 7.87 6.84
C LEU A 94 1.77 8.59 5.55
N ARG A 95 0.74 8.09 4.86
CA ARG A 95 0.20 8.72 3.66
C ARG A 95 -0.37 10.11 3.93
N GLU A 96 -1.15 10.26 5.01
CA GLU A 96 -1.69 11.56 5.43
C GLU A 96 -0.57 12.55 5.76
N GLY A 97 0.47 12.08 6.47
CA GLY A 97 1.64 12.88 6.79
C GLY A 97 2.44 13.35 5.56
N LEU A 98 2.45 12.57 4.47
CA LEU A 98 3.10 12.93 3.22
C LEU A 98 2.28 13.90 2.35
N ILE A 99 0.95 13.98 2.56
CA ILE A 99 0.06 14.87 1.80
C ILE A 99 -0.14 16.21 2.52
N SER A 100 0.13 16.25 3.83
CA SER A 100 -0.02 17.43 4.67
C SER A 100 1.26 18.28 4.77
N ASP A 101 2.35 17.83 4.15
CA ASP A 101 3.60 18.56 3.91
C ASP A 101 3.52 19.24 2.52
#